data_AF-A0A194UU55-F1
#
_entry.id   AF-A0A194UU55-F1
#
_cell.length_a   1.000
_cell.length_b   1.000
_cell.length_c   1.000
_cell.angle_alpha   90.00
_cell.angle_beta   90.00
_cell.angle_gamma   90.00
#
_symmetry.space_group_name_H-M   'P 1'
#
loop_
_entity.id
_entity.type
_entity.pdbx_description
1 polymer ?
#
loop_
_entity_poly.entity_id
_entity_poly.type
_entity_poly.pdbx_seq_one_letter_code
_entity_poly.pdbx_strand_id
1 'polypeptide(L)'
;MTKYQIATRAQVLGLLAAGLSGPVVQEHTGIGTATQYRWWDKAIARGFDPKKRPLLILDEYVEDGKRTGRPRKTRQEEEECDAVDSTANNTALEGGPKEVREGEGGQERCENENENENGNGNGNDTPAGRCGS
;
A
#
# COMPACT_ATOMS: atom_id res chain seq x y z
N MET A 1 -10.05 9.28 -10.00
CA MET A 1 -8.62 8.93 -10.19
C MET A 1 -8.29 9.11 -11.66
N THR A 2 -7.52 10.13 -12.01
CA THR A 2 -7.14 10.43 -13.40
C THR A 2 -6.34 9.25 -13.96
N LYS A 3 -6.81 8.68 -15.07
CA LYS A 3 -6.11 7.59 -15.74
C LYS A 3 -5.03 8.21 -16.63
N TYR A 4 -3.79 8.18 -16.15
CA TYR A 4 -2.65 8.57 -16.97
C TYR A 4 -2.40 7.52 -18.05
N GLN A 5 -2.16 7.99 -19.28
CA GLN A 5 -1.84 7.12 -20.42
C GLN A 5 -0.51 6.41 -20.21
N ILE A 6 -0.37 5.22 -20.80
CA ILE A 6 0.86 4.43 -20.74
C ILE A 6 2.04 5.25 -21.27
N ALA A 7 1.85 5.98 -22.37
CA ALA A 7 2.86 6.85 -22.97
C ALA A 7 3.41 7.90 -21.99
N THR A 8 2.55 8.58 -21.23
CA THR A 8 2.98 9.61 -20.26
C THR A 8 3.84 9.01 -19.15
N ARG A 9 3.49 7.82 -18.68
CA ARG A 9 4.24 7.13 -17.63
C ARG A 9 5.57 6.60 -18.15
N ALA A 10 5.58 6.05 -19.37
CA ALA A 10 6.80 5.61 -20.04
C ALA A 10 7.76 6.80 -20.26
N GLN A 11 7.22 7.96 -20.65
CA GLN A 11 7.98 9.20 -20.75
C GLN A 11 8.60 9.59 -19.41
N VAL A 12 7.84 9.60 -18.31
CA VAL A 12 8.36 9.90 -16.97
C VAL A 12 9.49 8.94 -16.57
N LEU A 13 9.28 7.63 -16.74
CA LEU A 13 10.30 6.62 -16.42
C LEU A 13 11.56 6.80 -17.28
N GLY A 14 11.40 7.11 -18.56
CA GLY A 14 12.51 7.37 -19.47
C GLY A 14 13.32 8.60 -19.07
N LEU A 15 12.64 9.70 -18.72
CA LEU A 15 13.30 10.93 -18.28
C LEU A 15 14.07 10.71 -16.95
N LEU A 16 13.47 10.01 -15.99
CA LEU A 16 14.14 9.67 -14.73
C LEU A 16 15.35 8.75 -14.97
N ALA A 17 15.21 7.73 -15.83
CA ALA A 17 16.31 6.81 -16.14
C ALA A 17 17.44 7.44 -16.96
N ALA A 18 17.14 8.53 -17.68
CA ALA A 18 18.13 9.39 -18.33
C ALA A 18 18.91 10.27 -17.33
N GLY A 19 18.51 10.31 -16.05
CA GLY A 19 19.20 11.05 -14.99
C GLY A 19 18.62 12.44 -14.72
N LEU A 20 17.46 12.78 -15.27
CA LEU A 20 16.78 14.04 -14.97
C LEU A 20 16.19 14.01 -13.54
N SER A 21 16.25 15.13 -12.85
CA SER A 21 15.69 15.26 -11.50
C SER A 21 14.15 15.33 -11.54
N GLY A 22 13.50 14.81 -10.51
CA GLY A 22 12.03 14.81 -10.42
C GLY A 22 11.36 16.18 -10.63
N PRO A 23 11.89 17.30 -10.09
CA PRO A 23 11.35 18.64 -10.36
C PRO A 23 11.40 19.03 -11.84
N VAL A 24 12.49 18.70 -12.54
CA VAL A 24 12.62 18.95 -13.99
C VAL A 24 11.64 18.08 -14.78
N VAL A 25 11.50 16.81 -14.39
CA VAL A 25 10.49 15.92 -15.00
C VAL A 25 9.07 16.43 -14.75
N GLN A 26 8.79 17.04 -13.60
CA GLN A 26 7.51 17.64 -13.28
C GLN A 26 7.22 18.85 -14.15
N GLU A 27 8.22 19.70 -14.41
CA GLU A 27 8.09 20.83 -15.33
C GLU A 27 7.72 20.38 -16.75
N HIS A 28 8.34 19.29 -17.24
CA HIS A 28 8.07 18.77 -18.58
C HIS A 28 6.73 18.02 -18.71
N THR A 29 6.30 17.31 -17.67
CA THR A 29 5.16 16.37 -17.76
C THR A 29 3.92 16.82 -16.99
N GLY A 30 4.05 17.81 -16.11
CA GLY A 30 3.00 18.24 -15.17
C GLY A 30 2.69 17.22 -14.06
N ILE A 31 3.42 16.11 -13.99
CA ILE A 31 3.19 15.06 -13.00
C ILE A 31 3.95 15.38 -11.72
N GLY A 32 3.26 15.41 -10.58
CA GLY A 32 3.90 15.63 -9.29
C GLY A 32 4.94 14.57 -8.94
N THR A 33 6.07 14.98 -8.36
CA THR A 33 7.22 14.12 -8.01
C THR A 33 6.83 12.83 -7.26
N ALA A 34 5.91 12.91 -6.28
CA ALA A 34 5.42 11.74 -5.55
C ALA A 34 4.79 10.68 -6.46
N THR A 35 4.09 11.09 -7.52
CA THR A 35 3.50 10.16 -8.50
C THR A 35 4.56 9.55 -9.39
N GLN A 36 5.58 10.33 -9.78
CA GLN A 36 6.70 9.85 -10.57
C GLN A 36 7.45 8.73 -9.86
N TYR A 37 7.85 8.93 -8.59
CA TYR A 37 8.56 7.92 -7.80
C TYR A 37 7.70 6.69 -7.53
N ARG A 38 6.39 6.87 -7.30
CA ARG A 38 5.48 5.72 -7.18
C ARG A 38 5.42 4.87 -8.45
N TRP A 39 5.55 5.47 -9.63
CA TRP A 39 5.65 4.71 -10.88
C TRP A 39 7.02 4.06 -11.05
N TRP A 40 8.08 4.77 -10.66
CA TRP A 40 9.44 4.25 -10.64
C TRP A 40 9.57 2.97 -9.80
N ASP A 41 9.08 3.00 -8.56
CA ASP A 41 9.13 1.85 -7.65
C ASP A 41 8.34 0.66 -8.21
N LYS A 42 7.18 0.93 -8.83
CA LYS A 42 6.37 -0.11 -9.48
C LYS A 42 7.06 -0.72 -10.68
N ALA A 43 7.74 0.10 -11.48
CA ALA A 43 8.50 -0.39 -12.62
C ALA A 43 9.65 -1.29 -12.15
N ILE A 44 10.39 -0.87 -11.13
CA ILE A 44 11.47 -1.67 -10.52
C ILE A 44 10.93 -2.99 -9.97
N ALA A 45 9.79 -2.96 -9.25
CA ALA A 45 9.16 -4.17 -8.73
C ALA A 45 8.74 -5.16 -9.83
N ARG A 46 8.59 -4.71 -11.08
CA ARG A 46 8.27 -5.53 -12.26
C ARG A 46 9.50 -5.92 -13.07
N GLY A 47 10.70 -5.59 -12.61
CA GLY A 47 11.96 -5.97 -13.25
C GLY A 47 12.55 -4.91 -14.20
N PHE A 48 12.05 -3.67 -14.17
CA PHE A 48 12.72 -2.57 -14.87
C PHE A 48 14.08 -2.27 -14.24
N ASP A 49 15.16 -2.36 -15.02
CA ASP A 49 16.50 -1.98 -14.60
C ASP A 49 16.93 -0.65 -15.27
N PRO A 50 17.00 0.46 -14.52
CA PRO A 50 17.38 1.76 -15.06
C PRO A 50 18.87 1.90 -15.39
N LYS A 51 19.72 0.96 -14.92
CA LYS A 51 21.16 0.97 -15.20
C LYS A 51 21.50 0.20 -16.48
N LYS A 52 20.63 -0.71 -16.89
CA LYS A 52 20.81 -1.49 -18.12
C LYS A 52 20.84 -0.57 -19.34
N ARG A 53 21.71 -0.89 -20.29
CA ARG A 53 21.81 -0.23 -21.60
C ARG A 53 21.71 -1.31 -22.69
N PRO A 54 20.94 -1.09 -23.76
CA PRO A 54 20.08 0.07 -24.03
C PRO A 54 18.92 0.18 -23.03
N LEU A 55 18.41 1.40 -22.84
CA LEU A 55 17.24 1.63 -21.99
C LEU A 55 16.00 1.08 -22.71
N LEU A 56 15.36 0.06 -22.13
CA LEU A 56 14.15 -0.56 -22.68
C LEU A 56 13.01 -0.39 -21.67
N ILE A 57 11.95 0.29 -22.11
CA ILE A 57 10.73 0.46 -21.34
C ILE A 57 9.64 -0.32 -22.07
N LEU A 58 9.22 -1.43 -21.46
CA LEU A 58 8.13 -2.27 -21.96
C LEU A 58 6.81 -1.85 -21.31
N ASP A 59 5.69 -2.05 -22.01
CA ASP A 59 4.36 -1.71 -21.50
C ASP A 59 4.06 -2.39 -20.16
N GLU A 60 4.56 -3.62 -19.97
CA GLU A 60 4.44 -4.41 -18.74
C GLU A 60 4.91 -3.65 -17.49
N TYR A 61 5.96 -2.83 -17.59
CA TYR A 61 6.49 -2.06 -16.46
C TYR A 61 5.58 -0.90 -16.05
N VAL A 62 4.70 -0.47 -16.95
CA VAL A 62 4.01 0.82 -16.90
C VAL A 62 2.50 0.66 -16.74
N GLU A 63 1.96 -0.48 -17.17
CA GLU A 63 0.55 -0.82 -17.11
C GLU A 63 -0.05 -0.73 -15.70
N ASP A 64 -1.33 -0.38 -15.59
CA ASP A 64 -2.02 -0.47 -14.32
C ASP A 64 -2.30 -1.93 -13.97
N GLY A 65 -1.92 -2.33 -12.76
CA GLY A 65 -2.32 -3.64 -12.23
C GLY A 65 -3.84 -3.75 -12.14
N LYS A 66 -4.35 -4.99 -12.26
CA LYS A 66 -5.79 -5.27 -12.11
C LYS A 66 -6.27 -4.70 -10.78
N ARG A 67 -7.21 -3.76 -10.83
CA ARG A 67 -7.91 -3.30 -9.63
C ARG A 67 -8.81 -4.43 -9.17
N THR A 68 -8.31 -5.23 -8.24
CA THR A 68 -9.18 -6.07 -7.43
C THR A 68 -10.06 -5.10 -6.65
N GLY A 69 -11.36 -5.07 -6.95
CA GLY A 69 -12.31 -4.21 -6.24
C GLY A 69 -12.39 -4.58 -4.76
N ARG A 70 -13.45 -4.14 -4.06
CA ARG A 70 -13.70 -4.59 -2.70
C ARG A 70 -13.62 -6.13 -2.67
N PRO A 71 -12.75 -6.72 -1.83
CA PRO A 71 -12.68 -8.17 -1.68
C PRO A 71 -14.10 -8.70 -1.48
N ARG A 72 -14.56 -9.55 -2.39
CA ARG A 72 -15.85 -10.23 -2.23
C ARG A 72 -15.62 -11.34 -1.21
N LYS A 73 -16.48 -11.44 -0.21
CA LYS A 73 -16.45 -12.53 0.78
C LYS A 73 -16.66 -13.83 0.00
N THR A 74 -15.59 -14.57 -0.26
CA THR A 74 -15.68 -15.91 -0.86
C THR A 74 -16.30 -16.82 0.20
N ARG A 75 -17.53 -17.27 -0.04
CA ARG A 75 -18.06 -18.45 0.66
C ARG A 75 -17.24 -19.62 0.15
N GLN A 76 -16.43 -20.22 1.02
CA GLN A 76 -15.81 -21.51 0.74
C GLN A 76 -16.97 -22.52 0.79
N GLU A 77 -17.48 -22.89 -0.38
CA GLU A 77 -18.27 -24.12 -0.53
C GLU A 77 -17.26 -25.17 -0.96
N GLU A 78 -16.75 -25.90 0.04
CA GLU A 78 -16.25 -27.25 -0.14
C GLU A 78 -17.45 -28.11 -0.51
N GLU A 79 -17.70 -28.31 -1.81
CA GLU A 79 -18.66 -29.34 -2.26
C GLU A 79 -18.04 -30.15 -3.40
N GLU A 80 -17.26 -31.13 -2.96
CA GLU A 80 -17.15 -32.46 -3.58
C GLU A 80 -18.58 -32.99 -3.79
N CYS A 81 -18.98 -33.18 -5.04
CA CYS A 81 -20.28 -33.75 -5.37
C CYS A 81 -20.17 -35.27 -5.55
N ASP A 82 -20.32 -36.01 -4.45
CA ASP A 82 -20.74 -37.40 -4.52
C ASP A 82 -22.14 -37.55 -3.90
N ALA A 83 -23.06 -37.98 -4.74
CA ALA A 83 -24.46 -38.18 -4.45
C ALA A 83 -24.70 -39.43 -3.59
N VAL A 84 -25.61 -39.36 -2.60
CA VAL A 84 -26.64 -40.39 -2.36
C VAL A 84 -27.80 -39.83 -1.53
N ASP A 85 -28.95 -40.41 -1.84
CA ASP A 85 -30.32 -39.99 -1.65
C ASP A 85 -30.97 -40.51 -0.35
N SER A 86 -32.03 -39.82 0.06
CA SER A 86 -33.20 -40.29 0.80
C SER A 86 -33.04 -40.78 2.26
N THR A 87 -33.75 -40.12 3.19
CA THR A 87 -35.08 -40.59 3.67
C THR A 87 -35.41 -39.93 5.02
N ALA A 88 -36.68 -39.52 5.13
CA ALA A 88 -37.36 -38.86 6.25
C ALA A 88 -37.10 -39.44 7.65
N ASN A 89 -37.34 -38.63 8.70
CA ASN A 89 -38.47 -38.81 9.62
C ASN A 89 -38.58 -37.70 10.69
N ASN A 90 -39.81 -37.26 10.92
CA ASN A 90 -40.27 -36.30 11.91
C ASN A 90 -40.02 -36.76 13.36
N THR A 91 -40.00 -35.86 14.36
CA THR A 91 -40.91 -35.86 15.55
C THR A 91 -40.66 -34.61 16.40
N ALA A 92 -41.75 -34.01 16.86
CA ALA A 92 -41.85 -32.81 17.69
C ALA A 92 -41.41 -33.01 19.17
N LEU A 93 -41.14 -31.91 19.90
CA LEU A 93 -41.85 -31.51 21.14
C LEU A 93 -41.19 -30.28 21.82
N GLU A 94 -42.01 -29.24 21.96
CA GLU A 94 -42.14 -28.20 23.00
C GLU A 94 -41.09 -28.09 24.14
N GLY A 95 -40.66 -26.85 24.42
CA GLY A 95 -40.03 -26.48 25.69
C GLY A 95 -39.47 -25.05 25.71
N GLY A 96 -40.19 -24.12 26.35
CA GLY A 96 -39.80 -22.72 26.56
C GLY A 96 -38.67 -22.46 27.58
N PRO A 97 -38.45 -21.19 27.98
CA PRO A 97 -37.15 -20.52 27.97
C PRO A 97 -36.41 -20.53 29.32
N LYS A 98 -35.08 -20.40 29.30
CA LYS A 98 -34.30 -19.92 30.46
C LYS A 98 -33.11 -19.04 30.05
N GLU A 99 -33.18 -17.83 30.59
CA GLU A 99 -32.21 -16.75 30.66
C GLU A 99 -31.03 -17.11 31.60
N VAL A 100 -29.78 -16.91 31.17
CA VAL A 100 -28.57 -16.72 32.01
C VAL A 100 -27.55 -15.99 31.12
N ARG A 101 -27.32 -14.67 31.27
CA ARG A 101 -26.51 -13.94 32.25
C ARG A 101 -24.99 -14.16 32.13
N GLU A 102 -24.35 -13.07 31.66
CA GLU A 102 -23.02 -12.53 31.99
C GLU A 102 -21.82 -13.50 32.04
N GLY A 103 -20.91 -13.33 31.08
CA GLY A 103 -19.55 -13.87 31.11
C GLY A 103 -18.58 -12.82 30.59
N GLU A 104 -18.02 -12.05 31.51
CA GLU A 104 -16.96 -11.07 31.29
C GLU A 104 -15.65 -11.77 30.90
N GLY A 105 -15.01 -11.30 29.83
CA GLY A 105 -13.63 -11.61 29.47
C GLY A 105 -13.19 -10.48 28.53
N GLY A 106 -12.35 -9.53 28.95
CA GLY A 106 -11.07 -9.75 29.60
C GLY A 106 -10.01 -9.86 28.51
N GLN A 107 -9.69 -8.74 27.85
CA GLN A 107 -8.47 -8.62 27.05
C GLN A 107 -7.75 -7.34 27.44
N GLU A 108 -6.66 -7.56 28.15
CA GLU A 108 -5.65 -6.59 28.56
C GLU A 108 -5.19 -5.74 27.37
N ARG A 109 -5.30 -4.43 27.54
CA ARG A 109 -4.66 -3.43 26.70
C ARG A 109 -3.22 -3.29 27.18
N CYS A 110 -2.28 -3.95 26.51
CA CYS A 110 -0.86 -3.68 26.72
C CYS A 110 -0.51 -2.36 26.03
N GLU A 111 -0.50 -1.28 26.81
CA GLU A 111 0.14 -0.02 26.44
C GLU A 111 1.65 -0.22 26.61
N ASN A 112 2.35 -0.44 25.50
CA ASN A 112 3.81 -0.32 25.49
C ASN A 112 4.16 1.11 25.09
N GLU A 113 4.24 1.96 26.11
CA GLU A 113 5.11 3.13 26.08
C GLU A 113 6.55 2.61 25.98
N ASN A 114 7.24 2.98 24.92
CA ASN A 114 8.70 2.92 24.93
C ASN A 114 9.20 4.27 24.45
N GLU A 115 9.30 5.16 25.43
CA GLU A 115 10.26 6.26 25.44
C GLU A 115 11.66 5.64 25.37
N ASN A 116 12.45 5.98 24.35
CA ASN A 116 13.84 6.28 24.67
C ASN A 116 14.46 7.25 23.68
N GLU A 117 15.08 8.23 24.31
CA GLU A 117 15.80 9.37 23.83
C GLU A 117 17.18 8.97 23.27
N ASN A 118 17.66 9.77 22.33
CA ASN A 118 19.06 10.21 22.14
C ASN A 118 19.10 10.83 20.73
N GLY A 119 19.25 12.14 20.55
CA GLY A 119 20.20 13.02 21.21
C GLY A 119 21.26 13.38 20.17
N ASN A 120 21.19 14.56 19.56
CA ASN A 120 22.39 15.21 19.05
C ASN A 120 22.16 16.72 18.94
N GLY A 121 22.80 17.45 19.85
CA GLY A 121 22.84 18.91 19.85
C GLY A 121 23.78 19.42 18.77
N ASN A 122 23.45 20.58 18.22
CA ASN A 122 24.44 21.46 17.61
C ASN A 122 24.18 22.86 18.15
N GLY A 123 25.01 23.23 19.12
CA GLY A 123 25.15 24.60 19.57
C GLY A 123 25.86 25.41 18.49
N ASN A 124 25.27 26.52 18.13
CA ASN A 124 25.90 27.60 17.38
C ASN A 124 25.82 28.87 18.21
N ASP A 125 26.66 28.88 19.25
CA ASP A 125 27.15 30.09 19.90
C ASP A 125 27.80 30.98 18.84
N THR A 126 27.20 32.14 18.55
CA THR A 126 27.84 33.22 17.80
C THR A 126 28.25 34.30 18.79
N PRO A 127 29.55 34.49 19.10
CA PRO A 127 30.00 35.60 19.92
C PRO A 127 30.38 36.83 19.07
N ALA A 128 29.91 37.98 19.57
CA ALA A 128 30.52 39.31 19.55
C ALA A 128 31.01 39.97 18.24
N GLY A 129 30.47 41.18 17.99
CA GLY A 129 31.30 42.34 17.67
C GLY A 129 30.86 43.21 16.50
N ARG A 130 30.31 44.40 16.79
CA ARG A 130 30.99 45.69 16.51
C ARG A 130 30.12 46.90 16.88
N CYS A 131 30.66 47.71 17.76
CA CYS A 131 30.32 49.12 17.97
C CYS A 131 31.09 49.97 16.93
N GLY A 132 30.51 51.10 16.50
CA GLY A 132 31.13 52.14 15.65
C GLY A 132 30.25 52.47 14.44
N SER A 133 29.86 53.71 14.16
CA SER A 133 30.37 55.03 14.55
C SER A 133 29.23 56.02 14.78
#